data_AF-A0A976KTA2-F1
#
_entry.id   AF-A0A976KTA2-F1
#
_cell.length_a   1.000
_cell.length_b   1.000
_cell.length_c   1.000
_cell.angle_alpha   90.00
_cell.angle_beta   90.00
_cell.angle_gamma   90.00
#
_symmetry.space_group_name_H-M   'P 1'
#
loop_
_entity.id
_entity.type
_entity.pdbx_description
1 polymer ?
#
loop_
_entity_poly.entity_id
_entity_poly.type
_entity_poly.pdbx_seq_one_letter_code
_entity_poly.pdbx_strand_id
1 'polypeptide(L)'
;MVKKASKPKLQSRPPRPKNAEEFISGAERDRLDSPRKSGKKRGIKDRATKSASKRRLPWQAEHVRDDVVKGYALRLPEPYLLKLKFIAANTPLSMNGFIVEVLKPAIDQRVADITNNDMT
;
A
#
# COMPACT_ATOMS: atom_id res chain seq x y z
N MET A 1 -28.01 -57.43 3.58
CA MET A 1 -28.39 -56.07 3.13
C MET A 1 -27.46 -55.05 3.78
N VAL A 2 -26.48 -54.51 3.05
CA VAL A 2 -25.51 -53.55 3.60
C VAL A 2 -25.96 -52.13 3.26
N LYS A 3 -26.36 -51.36 4.27
CA LYS A 3 -26.80 -49.96 4.14
C LYS A 3 -25.58 -49.09 3.80
N LYS A 4 -25.56 -48.48 2.61
CA LYS A 4 -24.53 -47.50 2.21
C LYS A 4 -24.78 -46.18 2.97
N ALA A 5 -23.82 -45.77 3.78
CA ALA A 5 -23.82 -44.46 4.44
C ALA A 5 -23.59 -43.35 3.41
N SER A 6 -24.46 -42.33 3.43
CA SER A 6 -24.38 -41.15 2.57
C SER A 6 -23.24 -40.23 3.04
N LYS A 7 -22.34 -39.84 2.14
CA LYS A 7 -21.25 -38.90 2.44
C LYS A 7 -21.82 -37.47 2.61
N PRO A 8 -21.41 -36.71 3.64
CA PRO A 8 -21.90 -35.34 3.84
C PRO A 8 -21.37 -34.41 2.74
N LYS A 9 -22.26 -33.57 2.18
CA LYS A 9 -21.93 -32.52 1.20
C LYS A 9 -21.00 -31.49 1.86
N LEU A 10 -19.80 -31.29 1.29
CA LEU A 10 -18.93 -30.17 1.66
C LEU A 10 -19.66 -28.86 1.37
N GLN A 11 -20.06 -28.14 2.41
CA GLN A 11 -20.51 -26.76 2.30
C GLN A 11 -19.27 -25.86 2.26
N SER A 12 -19.14 -25.05 1.21
CA SER A 12 -18.05 -24.08 1.01
C SER A 12 -18.14 -22.83 1.89
N ARG A 13 -19.15 -22.78 2.79
CA ARG A 13 -19.37 -21.65 3.67
C ARG A 13 -18.82 -21.98 5.06
N PRO A 14 -17.91 -21.16 5.62
CA PRO A 14 -17.47 -21.35 6.98
C PRO A 14 -18.68 -21.27 7.92
N PRO A 15 -18.73 -22.14 8.96
CA PRO A 15 -19.82 -22.13 9.93
C PRO A 15 -19.91 -20.75 10.57
N ARG A 16 -21.12 -20.17 10.58
CA ARG A 16 -21.36 -18.90 11.27
C ARG A 16 -21.24 -19.13 12.79
N PRO A 17 -20.49 -18.30 13.52
CA PRO A 17 -20.45 -18.38 14.97
C PRO A 17 -21.85 -18.10 15.54
N LYS A 18 -22.24 -18.83 16.57
CA LYS A 18 -23.56 -18.71 17.20
C LYS A 18 -23.64 -17.49 18.12
N ASN A 19 -22.51 -17.03 18.66
CA ASN A 19 -22.41 -15.86 19.52
C ASN A 19 -20.99 -15.22 19.48
N ALA A 20 -20.85 -14.05 20.11
CA ALA A 20 -19.60 -13.29 20.14
C ALA A 20 -18.45 -14.02 20.87
N GLU A 21 -18.75 -14.71 21.97
CA GLU A 21 -17.76 -15.55 22.70
C GLU A 21 -17.14 -16.63 21.81
N GLU A 22 -17.95 -17.31 20.99
CA GLU A 22 -17.49 -18.37 20.08
C GLU A 22 -16.59 -17.79 18.97
N PHE A 23 -16.88 -16.58 18.50
CA PHE A 23 -16.04 -15.90 17.52
C PHE A 23 -14.66 -15.50 18.11
N ILE A 24 -14.65 -14.92 19.31
CA ILE A 24 -13.41 -14.47 19.97
C ILE A 24 -12.53 -15.68 20.33
N SER A 25 -13.11 -16.73 20.92
CA SER A 25 -12.37 -17.93 21.29
C SER A 25 -11.84 -18.73 20.09
N GLY A 26 -12.48 -18.64 18.92
CA GLY A 26 -11.98 -19.24 17.69
C GLY A 26 -10.63 -18.66 17.23
N ALA A 27 -10.41 -17.37 17.42
CA ALA A 27 -9.17 -16.69 17.05
C ALA A 27 -7.98 -17.02 17.98
N GLU A 28 -8.26 -17.34 19.24
CA GLU A 28 -7.25 -17.75 20.23
C GLU A 28 -6.66 -19.14 19.88
N ARG A 29 -7.52 -20.08 19.44
CA ARG A 29 -7.14 -21.47 19.15
C ARG A 29 -6.18 -21.58 17.96
N ASP A 30 -6.31 -20.71 16.97
CA ASP A 30 -5.46 -20.72 15.77
C ASP A 30 -4.01 -20.27 16.06
N ARG A 31 -3.78 -19.61 17.21
CA ARG A 31 -2.45 -19.16 17.63
C ARG A 31 -1.65 -20.22 18.40
N LEU A 32 -2.31 -21.22 19.00
CA LEU A 32 -1.63 -22.21 19.85
C LEU A 32 -1.28 -23.53 19.14
N ASP A 33 -1.92 -23.88 18.02
CA ASP A 33 -1.75 -25.20 17.38
C ASP A 33 -0.91 -25.19 16.09
N SER A 34 -0.24 -24.08 15.78
CA SER A 34 0.77 -24.06 14.71
C SER A 34 2.16 -24.33 15.27
N PRO A 35 2.80 -25.50 14.98
CA PRO A 35 4.20 -25.70 15.31
C PRO A 35 5.07 -24.78 14.45
N ARG A 36 5.35 -23.57 14.95
CA ARG A 36 6.41 -22.70 14.41
C ARG A 36 7.75 -23.41 14.61
N LYS A 37 8.21 -24.13 13.58
CA LYS A 37 9.61 -24.60 13.47
C LYS A 37 10.53 -23.42 13.77
N SER A 38 11.22 -23.50 14.90
CA SER A 38 12.26 -22.57 15.33
C SER A 38 13.40 -22.55 14.32
N GLY A 39 13.38 -21.56 13.43
CA GLY A 39 14.43 -21.29 12.47
C GLY A 39 15.72 -20.90 13.18
N LYS A 40 16.67 -21.84 13.12
CA LYS A 40 18.11 -21.73 13.39
C LYS A 40 18.67 -20.31 13.18
N LYS A 41 19.17 -19.69 14.26
CA LYS A 41 19.99 -18.46 14.24
C LYS A 41 21.15 -18.66 13.27
N ARG A 42 21.05 -18.10 12.07
CA ARG A 42 22.20 -17.92 11.16
C ARG A 42 22.85 -16.61 11.54
N GLY A 43 24.08 -16.71 12.08
CA GLY A 43 24.89 -15.56 12.43
C GLY A 43 25.05 -14.64 11.23
N ILE A 44 24.56 -13.41 11.37
CA ILE A 44 24.86 -12.33 10.45
C ILE A 44 26.28 -11.91 10.83
N LYS A 45 27.24 -12.36 10.01
CA LYS A 45 28.61 -11.86 10.05
C LYS A 45 28.52 -10.44 9.50
N ASP A 46 28.66 -9.45 10.37
CA ASP A 46 28.68 -8.03 10.03
C ASP A 46 29.87 -7.75 9.11
N ARG A 47 29.66 -7.97 7.81
CA ARG A 47 30.55 -7.48 6.77
C ARG A 47 30.19 -6.01 6.59
N ALA A 48 30.81 -5.18 7.42
CA ALA A 48 30.81 -3.73 7.28
C ALA A 48 31.42 -3.36 5.91
N THR A 49 30.60 -3.40 4.87
CA THR A 49 30.84 -2.65 3.65
C THR A 49 30.60 -1.19 3.98
N LYS A 50 31.67 -0.44 4.22
CA LYS A 50 31.71 1.02 4.09
C LYS A 50 31.36 1.38 2.65
N SER A 51 30.08 1.34 2.28
CA SER A 51 29.58 2.16 1.19
C SER A 51 29.11 3.46 1.82
N ALA A 52 29.55 4.58 1.28
CA ALA A 52 28.97 5.87 1.58
C ALA A 52 27.47 5.77 1.31
N SER A 53 26.68 5.57 2.37
CA SER A 53 25.24 5.42 2.25
C SER A 53 24.71 6.80 1.87
N LYS A 54 24.55 7.04 0.56
CA LYS A 54 23.63 8.06 0.08
C LYS A 54 22.34 7.84 0.84
N ARG A 55 21.99 8.77 1.72
CA ARG A 55 20.75 8.72 2.50
C ARG A 55 19.64 8.56 1.47
N ARG A 56 18.99 7.40 1.45
CA ARG A 56 17.90 7.14 0.51
C ARG A 56 16.77 8.10 0.83
N LEU A 57 16.26 8.78 -0.20
CA LEU A 57 15.13 9.69 -0.03
C LEU A 57 13.87 8.85 0.26
N PRO A 58 12.87 9.40 0.97
CA PRO A 58 11.69 8.63 1.38
C PRO A 58 10.95 7.94 0.22
N TRP A 59 10.92 8.56 -0.96
CA TRP A 59 10.29 8.00 -2.18
C TRP A 59 11.18 7.00 -2.93
N GLN A 60 12.44 6.79 -2.53
CA GLN A 60 13.36 5.80 -3.12
C GLN A 60 13.42 4.49 -2.31
N ALA A 61 12.55 4.33 -1.31
CA ALA A 61 12.48 3.13 -0.50
C ALA A 61 11.84 1.96 -1.28
N GLU A 62 12.26 0.73 -0.99
CA GLU A 62 11.82 -0.49 -1.72
C GLU A 62 10.30 -0.74 -1.67
N HIS A 63 9.62 -0.22 -0.65
CA HIS A 63 8.17 -0.35 -0.50
C HIS A 63 7.37 0.70 -1.27
N VAL A 64 8.03 1.69 -1.88
CA VAL A 64 7.37 2.71 -2.71
C VAL A 64 7.22 2.15 -4.12
N ARG A 65 5.98 2.15 -4.61
CA ARG A 65 5.61 1.59 -5.89
C ARG A 65 5.07 2.67 -6.82
N ASP A 66 5.55 2.70 -8.06
CA ASP A 66 5.18 3.70 -9.07
C ASP A 66 3.76 3.50 -9.62
N ASP A 67 3.19 2.29 -9.49
CA ASP A 67 1.85 1.95 -9.97
C ASP A 67 0.73 2.31 -8.96
N VAL A 68 1.09 2.66 -7.72
CA VAL A 68 0.11 2.96 -6.66
C VAL A 68 -0.23 4.44 -6.68
N VAL A 69 -1.45 4.77 -7.12
CA VAL A 69 -1.99 6.13 -7.06
C VAL A 69 -2.68 6.37 -5.72
N LYS A 70 -2.22 7.37 -4.98
CA LYS A 70 -2.86 7.83 -3.74
C LYS A 70 -3.57 9.16 -3.98
N GLY A 71 -4.82 9.27 -3.53
CA GLY A 71 -5.59 10.51 -3.62
C GLY A 71 -5.08 11.56 -2.63
N TYR A 72 -4.94 12.81 -3.10
CA TYR A 72 -4.67 13.98 -2.26
C TYR A 72 -5.75 15.04 -2.50
N ALA A 73 -6.47 15.43 -1.46
CA ALA A 73 -7.55 16.40 -1.55
C ALA A 73 -6.99 17.84 -1.58
N LEU A 74 -6.97 18.46 -2.77
CA LEU A 74 -6.53 19.83 -2.96
C LEU A 74 -7.60 20.82 -2.49
N ARG A 75 -7.17 21.86 -1.77
CA ARG A 75 -8.01 23.03 -1.46
C ARG A 75 -7.64 24.16 -2.41
N LEU A 76 -8.53 24.47 -3.35
CA LEU A 76 -8.36 25.54 -4.32
C LEU A 76 -9.37 26.65 -4.04
N PRO A 77 -8.98 27.93 -4.16
CA PRO A 77 -9.95 29.01 -4.22
C PRO A 77 -10.91 28.83 -5.39
N GLU A 78 -12.15 29.26 -5.21
CA GLU A 78 -13.22 29.12 -6.21
C GLU A 78 -12.83 29.58 -7.62
N PRO A 79 -12.14 30.73 -7.83
CA PRO A 79 -11.76 31.16 -9.19
C PRO A 79 -10.91 30.13 -9.94
N TYR A 80 -10.05 29.40 -9.25
CA TYR A 80 -9.20 28.38 -9.87
C TYR A 80 -9.98 27.11 -10.20
N LEU A 81 -10.95 26.74 -9.36
CA LEU A 81 -11.86 25.64 -9.67
C LEU A 81 -12.66 25.92 -10.94
N LEU A 82 -13.15 27.15 -11.10
CA LEU A 82 -13.87 27.58 -12.31
C LEU A 82 -12.97 27.55 -13.55
N LYS A 83 -11.73 28.01 -13.45
CA LYS A 83 -10.74 27.90 -14.55
C LYS A 83 -10.48 26.45 -14.94
N LEU A 84 -10.37 25.54 -13.98
CA LEU A 84 -10.18 24.11 -14.25
C LEU A 84 -11.39 23.50 -14.97
N LYS A 85 -12.61 23.84 -14.53
CA LYS A 85 -13.84 23.42 -15.23
C LYS A 85 -13.88 23.93 -16.66
N PHE A 86 -13.47 25.18 -16.88
CA PHE A 86 -13.36 25.75 -18.22
C PHE A 86 -12.36 24.99 -19.09
N ILE A 87 -11.16 24.70 -18.58
CA ILE A 87 -10.15 23.91 -19.32
C ILE A 87 -10.72 22.54 -19.71
N ALA A 88 -11.36 21.83 -18.79
CA ALA A 88 -11.93 20.50 -19.06
C ALA A 88 -13.09 20.53 -20.07
N ALA A 89 -13.80 21.64 -20.20
CA ALA A 89 -14.86 21.82 -21.19
C ALA A 89 -14.33 22.14 -22.60
N ASN A 90 -13.12 22.71 -22.69
CA ASN A 90 -12.53 23.21 -23.94
C ASN A 90 -11.35 22.35 -24.45
N THR A 91 -11.00 21.28 -23.73
CA THR A 91 -9.89 20.39 -24.07
C THR A 91 -10.32 18.93 -23.84
N PRO A 92 -9.63 17.94 -24.44
CA PRO A 92 -9.89 16.53 -24.14
C PRO A 92 -9.39 16.08 -22.75
N LEU A 93 -8.78 16.99 -21.98
CA LEU A 93 -8.20 16.68 -20.68
C LEU A 93 -9.27 16.75 -19.58
N SER A 94 -9.26 15.75 -18.69
CA SER A 94 -10.01 15.87 -17.43
C SER A 94 -9.33 16.88 -16.50
N MET A 95 -10.10 17.50 -15.58
CA MET A 95 -9.54 18.42 -14.58
C MET A 95 -8.37 17.80 -13.81
N ASN A 96 -8.51 16.54 -13.37
CA ASN A 96 -7.46 15.83 -12.65
C ASN A 96 -6.26 15.50 -13.54
N GLY A 97 -6.49 15.12 -14.80
CA GLY A 97 -5.42 14.85 -15.76
C GLY A 97 -4.54 16.08 -15.97
N PHE A 98 -5.15 17.23 -16.24
CA PHE A 98 -4.44 18.50 -16.38
C PHE A 98 -3.65 18.87 -15.13
N ILE A 99 -4.24 18.75 -13.93
CA ILE A 99 -3.53 19.03 -12.67
C ILE A 99 -2.31 18.13 -12.52
N VAL A 100 -2.45 16.83 -12.75
CA VAL A 100 -1.35 15.87 -12.58
C VAL A 100 -0.21 16.14 -13.57
N GLU A 101 -0.55 16.45 -14.82
CA GLU A 101 0.43 16.77 -15.87
C GLU A 101 1.28 17.99 -15.53
N VAL A 102 0.66 19.04 -14.98
CA VAL A 102 1.37 20.26 -14.55
C VAL A 102 2.12 20.05 -13.23
N LEU A 103 1.54 19.31 -12.28
CA LEU A 103 2.06 19.20 -10.92
C LEU A 103 3.30 18.30 -10.83
N LYS A 104 3.36 17.20 -11.59
CA LYS A 104 4.52 16.27 -11.59
C LYS A 104 5.87 16.97 -11.87
N PRO A 105 6.06 17.68 -12.99
CA PRO A 105 7.33 18.34 -13.28
C PRO A 105 7.67 19.43 -12.25
N ALA A 106 6.67 20.14 -11.72
CA ALA A 106 6.86 21.13 -10.67
C ALA A 106 7.36 20.50 -9.36
N ILE A 107 6.87 19.31 -8.99
CA ILE A 107 7.36 18.55 -7.83
C ILE A 107 8.81 18.11 -8.06
N ASP A 108 9.11 17.51 -9.21
CA ASP A 108 10.45 17.00 -9.51
C ASP A 108 11.49 18.12 -9.50
N GLN A 109 11.15 19.27 -10.11
CA GLN A 109 11.99 20.46 -10.07
C GLN A 109 12.22 20.93 -8.63
N ARG A 110 11.15 21.07 -7.83
CA ARG A 110 11.27 21.54 -6.45
C ARG A 110 12.10 20.59 -5.58
N VAL A 111 11.98 19.29 -5.80
CA VAL A 111 12.79 18.27 -5.13
C VAL A 111 14.26 18.39 -5.54
N ALA A 112 14.54 18.56 -6.83
CA ALA A 112 15.90 18.77 -7.32
C ALA A 112 16.53 20.01 -6.70
N ASP A 113 15.80 21.14 -6.64
CA ASP A 113 16.29 22.38 -6.04
C ASP A 113 16.71 22.18 -4.57
N ILE A 114 15.88 21.51 -3.78
CA ILE A 114 16.14 21.26 -2.35
C ILE A 114 17.33 20.31 -2.19
N THR A 115 17.34 19.20 -2.93
CA THR A 115 18.38 18.17 -2.81
C THR A 115 19.74 18.61 -3.38
N ASN A 116 19.77 19.50 -4.37
CA ASN A 116 21.01 20.07 -4.91
C ASN A 116 21.58 21.16 -3.99
N ASN A 117 20.71 21.96 -3.35
CA ASN A 117 21.13 23.01 -2.43
C ASN A 117 21.63 22.47 -1.08
N ASP A 118 21.16 21.29 -0.65
CA ASP A 118 21.66 20.61 0.56
C ASP A 118 23.02 19.87 0.37
N MET A 119 23.53 19.80 -0.87
CA MET A 119 24.80 19.12 -1.20
C MET A 119 25.97 20.07 -1.52
N THR A 120 25.79 21.39 -1.39
CA THR A 120 26.83 22.42 -1.44
C THR A 120 27.10 23.00 -0.06
#